data_AF-A0A7Z7NG45-F1
#
_entry.id   AF-A0A7Z7NG45-F1
#
_cell.length_a   1.000
_cell.length_b   1.000
_cell.length_c   1.000
_cell.angle_alpha   90.00
_cell.angle_beta   90.00
_cell.angle_gamma   90.00
#
_symmetry.space_group_name_H-M   'P 1'
#
loop_
_entity.id
_entity.type
_entity.pdbx_description
1 polymer ?
#
loop_
_entity_poly.entity_id
_entity_poly.type
_entity_poly.pdbx_seq_one_letter_code
_entity_poly.pdbx_strand_id
1 'polypeptide(L)'
;MNDLPHIRFYHSETDSPSWRALGATAIALLVELRFLLLQEAGTDSVVSLTVREAQRRLGNVGQAKVEKAFAALIEHGWIEKVPTVSGCSSQYLVINHEPELRGEPDAEPTTRRRK
;
A
#
# COMPACT_ATOMS: atom_id res chain seq x y z
N MET A 1 23.68 10.02 -11.26
CA MET A 1 22.26 9.82 -11.57
C MET A 1 21.58 9.58 -10.24
N ASN A 2 20.80 10.54 -9.72
CA ASN A 2 20.01 10.28 -8.52
C ASN A 2 18.94 9.25 -8.89
N ASP A 3 18.89 8.14 -8.15
CA ASP A 3 17.74 7.24 -8.20
C ASP A 3 16.50 8.06 -7.83
N LEU A 4 15.59 8.23 -8.77
CA LEU A 4 14.31 8.84 -8.46
C LEU A 4 13.56 7.90 -7.51
N PRO A 5 12.90 8.42 -6.47
CA PRO A 5 12.09 7.58 -5.60
C PRO A 5 10.98 6.93 -6.44
N HIS A 6 10.93 5.60 -6.38
CA HIS A 6 9.98 4.80 -7.15
C HIS A 6 9.25 3.82 -6.23
N ILE A 7 7.98 3.60 -6.51
CA ILE A 7 7.17 2.55 -5.87
C ILE A 7 7.26 1.29 -6.71
N ARG A 8 7.53 0.16 -6.05
CA ARG A 8 7.50 -1.16 -6.69
C ARG A 8 6.16 -1.82 -6.41
N PHE A 9 5.61 -2.45 -7.44
CA PHE A 9 4.53 -3.41 -7.32
C PHE A 9 5.05 -4.75 -7.81
N TYR A 10 4.81 -5.81 -7.04
CA TYR A 10 5.13 -7.15 -7.51
C TYR A 10 4.09 -7.61 -8.51
N HIS A 11 4.47 -8.47 -9.46
CA HIS A 11 3.52 -9.01 -10.41
C HIS A 11 2.38 -9.78 -9.70
N SER A 12 2.70 -10.53 -8.64
CA SER A 12 1.70 -11.22 -7.82
C SER A 12 0.67 -10.28 -7.20
N GLU A 13 1.09 -9.07 -6.79
CA GLU A 13 0.18 -8.04 -6.28
C GLU A 13 -0.78 -7.57 -7.36
N THR A 14 -0.25 -7.22 -8.55
CA THR A 14 -1.06 -6.66 -9.64
C THR A 14 -1.97 -7.68 -10.32
N ASP A 15 -1.64 -8.98 -10.21
CA ASP A 15 -2.45 -10.06 -10.75
C ASP A 15 -3.60 -10.47 -9.82
N SER A 16 -3.55 -10.06 -8.54
CA SER A 16 -4.52 -10.45 -7.53
C SER A 16 -5.95 -9.93 -7.81
N PRO A 17 -7.00 -10.67 -7.41
CA PRO A 17 -8.38 -10.17 -7.51
C PRO A 17 -8.62 -8.88 -6.72
N SER A 18 -7.97 -8.72 -5.56
CA SER A 18 -8.05 -7.52 -4.73
C SER A 18 -7.45 -6.29 -5.41
N TRP A 19 -6.41 -6.45 -6.25
CA TRP A 19 -5.87 -5.37 -7.07
C TRP A 19 -6.79 -5.03 -8.23
N ARG A 20 -7.26 -6.04 -8.97
CA ARG A 20 -8.11 -5.86 -10.15
C ARG A 20 -9.47 -5.22 -9.83
N ALA A 21 -9.93 -5.34 -8.58
CA ALA A 21 -11.15 -4.68 -8.10
C ALA A 21 -10.98 -3.18 -7.84
N LEU A 22 -9.75 -2.67 -7.73
CA LEU A 22 -9.48 -1.26 -7.47
C LEU A 22 -9.72 -0.40 -8.70
N GLY A 23 -10.39 0.73 -8.49
CA GLY A 23 -10.47 1.81 -9.49
C GLY A 23 -9.18 2.64 -9.53
N ALA A 24 -8.98 3.40 -10.62
CA ALA A 24 -7.79 4.22 -10.82
C ALA A 24 -7.47 5.17 -9.66
N THR A 25 -8.49 5.79 -9.03
CA THR A 25 -8.28 6.67 -7.85
C THR A 25 -7.73 5.90 -6.64
N ALA A 26 -8.18 4.66 -6.44
CA ALA A 26 -7.70 3.83 -5.32
C ALA A 26 -6.26 3.36 -5.55
N ILE A 27 -5.90 2.99 -6.78
CA ILE A 27 -4.52 2.66 -7.16
C ILE A 27 -3.61 3.87 -6.96
N ALA A 28 -4.01 5.05 -7.45
CA ALA A 28 -3.24 6.28 -7.26
C ALA A 28 -3.07 6.64 -5.77
N LEU A 29 -4.11 6.45 -4.96
CA LEU A 29 -4.03 6.66 -3.52
C LEU A 29 -3.06 5.65 -2.86
N LEU A 30 -3.08 4.38 -3.24
CA LEU A 30 -2.16 3.37 -2.73
C LEU A 30 -0.70 3.71 -3.05
N VAL A 31 -0.42 4.21 -4.26
CA VAL A 31 0.91 4.70 -4.67
C VAL A 31 1.35 5.83 -3.74
N GLU A 32 0.48 6.82 -3.51
CA GLU A 32 0.78 7.95 -2.61
C GLU A 32 1.05 7.50 -1.17
N LEU A 33 0.28 6.55 -0.65
CA LEU A 33 0.48 6.00 0.69
C LEU A 33 1.82 5.26 0.81
N ARG A 34 2.18 4.44 -0.19
CA ARG A 34 3.50 3.78 -0.23
C ARG A 34 4.64 4.78 -0.38
N PHE A 35 4.43 5.87 -1.12
CA PHE A 35 5.42 6.94 -1.26
C PHE A 35 5.64 7.73 0.02
N LEU A 36 4.58 8.00 0.78
CA LEU A 36 4.68 8.58 2.12
C LEU A 36 5.46 7.67 3.05
N LEU A 37 5.17 6.36 3.03
CA LEU A 37 5.89 5.39 3.85
C LEU A 37 7.39 5.33 3.52
N LEU A 38 7.77 5.44 2.24
CA LEU A 38 9.19 5.49 1.85
C LEU A 38 9.91 6.75 2.35
N GLN A 39 9.20 7.88 2.49
CA GLN A 39 9.78 9.13 2.97
C GLN A 39 9.95 9.15 4.49
N GLU A 40 9.05 8.48 5.22
CA GLU A 40 9.15 8.31 6.66
C GLU A 40 10.14 7.16 6.96
N ALA A 41 11.43 7.47 6.86
CA ALA A 41 12.52 6.51 7.06
C ALA A 41 12.41 5.80 8.43
N GLY A 42 12.05 4.51 8.41
CA GLY A 42 12.10 3.63 9.58
C GLY A 42 10.79 3.52 10.39
N THR A 43 9.64 3.89 9.83
CA THR A 43 8.36 3.86 10.56
C THR A 43 7.62 2.53 10.39
N ASP A 44 7.01 2.03 11.48
CA ASP A 44 6.03 0.95 11.48
C ASP A 44 4.95 1.27 10.44
N SER A 45 4.94 0.62 9.27
CA SER A 45 4.03 0.69 8.09
C SER A 45 2.77 1.59 8.10
N VAL A 46 2.78 2.74 8.77
CA VAL A 46 1.65 3.51 9.24
C VAL A 46 1.88 4.92 8.77
N VAL A 47 0.89 5.46 8.07
CA VAL A 47 0.91 6.80 7.52
C VAL A 47 -0.29 7.57 8.04
N SER A 48 -0.06 8.82 8.42
CA SER A 48 -1.12 9.75 8.83
C SER A 48 -1.57 10.58 7.64
N LEU A 49 -2.83 10.45 7.21
CA LEU A 49 -3.33 11.18 6.06
C LEU A 49 -4.78 11.65 6.28
N THR A 50 -5.03 12.94 6.06
CA THR A 50 -6.42 13.46 6.03
C THR A 50 -7.02 13.32 4.64
N VAL A 51 -8.34 13.25 4.53
CA VAL A 51 -9.04 13.25 3.23
C VAL A 51 -8.65 14.47 2.39
N ARG A 52 -8.58 15.65 3.01
CA ARG A 52 -8.19 16.89 2.31
C ARG A 52 -6.76 16.83 1.77
N GLU A 53 -5.83 16.24 2.51
CA GLU A 53 -4.47 16.06 2.04
C GLU A 53 -4.40 15.04 0.89
N ALA A 54 -5.12 13.94 1.00
CA ALA A 54 -5.26 12.97 -0.09
C ALA A 54 -5.84 13.61 -1.36
N GLN A 55 -6.84 14.49 -1.25
CA GLN A 55 -7.37 15.24 -2.40
C GLN A 55 -6.29 16.08 -3.09
N ARG A 56 -5.48 16.83 -2.31
CA ARG A 56 -4.40 17.65 -2.87
C ARG A 56 -3.37 16.81 -3.62
N ARG A 57 -2.94 15.71 -3.01
CA ARG A 57 -1.97 14.77 -3.60
C ARG A 57 -2.46 14.14 -4.89
N LEU A 58 -3.74 13.80 -4.95
CA LEU A 58 -4.37 13.24 -6.14
C LEU A 58 -4.74 14.29 -7.21
N GLY A 59 -4.32 15.55 -7.07
CA GLY A 59 -4.60 16.61 -8.05
C GLY A 59 -5.98 17.26 -7.91
N ASN A 60 -6.42 17.50 -6.67
CA ASN A 60 -7.73 18.08 -6.31
C ASN A 60 -8.95 17.25 -6.75
N VAL A 61 -8.83 15.92 -6.65
CA VAL A 61 -9.97 15.02 -6.84
C VAL A 61 -11.08 15.31 -5.82
N GLY A 62 -12.34 15.21 -6.23
CA GLY A 62 -13.49 15.46 -5.35
C GLY A 62 -13.54 14.52 -4.14
N GLN A 63 -13.97 15.04 -2.99
CA GLN A 63 -13.95 14.37 -1.69
C GLN A 63 -14.59 12.96 -1.75
N ALA A 64 -15.79 12.84 -2.33
CA ALA A 64 -16.50 11.56 -2.44
C ALA A 64 -15.71 10.47 -3.19
N LYS A 65 -14.90 10.85 -4.19
CA LYS A 65 -14.04 9.89 -4.91
C LYS A 65 -12.87 9.43 -4.05
N VAL A 66 -12.30 10.33 -3.24
CA VAL A 66 -11.22 10.01 -2.32
C VAL A 66 -11.71 9.13 -1.17
N GLU A 67 -12.87 9.44 -0.60
CA GLU A 67 -13.49 8.60 0.44
C GLU A 67 -13.83 7.20 -0.09
N LYS A 68 -14.38 7.11 -1.31
CA LYS A 68 -14.60 5.82 -1.98
C LYS A 68 -13.30 5.06 -2.22
N ALA A 69 -12.22 5.76 -2.56
CA ALA A 69 -10.90 5.15 -2.74
C ALA A 69 -10.36 4.58 -1.42
N PHE A 70 -10.44 5.31 -0.31
CA PHE A 70 -10.11 4.78 1.02
C PHE A 70 -10.96 3.56 1.38
N ALA A 71 -12.28 3.62 1.15
CA ALA A 71 -13.17 2.51 1.42
C ALA A 71 -12.78 1.25 0.62
N ALA A 72 -12.50 1.40 -0.67
CA ALA A 72 -12.08 0.28 -1.52
C ALA A 72 -10.74 -0.33 -1.07
N LEU A 73 -9.76 0.51 -0.68
CA LEU A 73 -8.47 0.00 -0.19
C LEU A 73 -8.63 -0.78 1.13
N ILE A 74 -9.55 -0.37 2.00
CA ILE A 74 -9.87 -1.10 3.24
C ILE A 74 -10.61 -2.40 2.91
N GLU A 75 -11.66 -2.33 2.10
CA GLU A 75 -12.49 -3.47 1.70
C GLU A 75 -11.66 -4.59 1.05
N HIS A 76 -10.67 -4.21 0.24
CA HIS A 76 -9.79 -5.16 -0.44
C HIS A 76 -8.49 -5.49 0.31
N GLY A 77 -8.34 -5.02 1.56
CA GLY A 77 -7.24 -5.40 2.44
C GLY A 77 -5.87 -4.86 2.01
N TRP A 78 -5.83 -3.69 1.37
CA TRP A 78 -4.58 -2.98 1.07
C TRP A 78 -4.14 -2.05 2.19
N ILE A 79 -5.09 -1.53 2.97
CA ILE A 79 -4.83 -0.70 4.14
C ILE A 79 -5.78 -1.06 5.27
N GLU A 80 -5.37 -0.77 6.50
CA GLU A 80 -6.21 -0.84 7.69
C GLU A 80 -6.25 0.52 8.39
N LYS A 81 -7.40 0.90 8.93
CA LYS A 81 -7.53 2.14 9.71
C LYS A 81 -7.09 1.88 11.15
N VAL A 82 -6.07 2.61 11.61
CA VAL A 82 -5.61 2.53 12.99
C VAL A 82 -6.48 3.48 13.86
N PRO A 83 -7.01 3.01 15.00
CA PRO A 83 -7.77 3.86 15.90
C PRO A 83 -6.87 4.95 16.47
N THR A 84 -7.18 6.20 16.15
CA THR A 84 -6.50 7.38 16.71
C THR A 84 -7.29 7.90 17.89
N VAL A 85 -6.59 8.38 18.93
CA VAL A 85 -7.23 9.14 20.02
C VAL A 85 -7.92 10.36 19.41
N SER A 86 -9.20 10.54 19.72
CA SER A 86 -10.13 11.47 19.08
C SER A 86 -9.57 12.89 18.91
N GLY A 87 -9.48 13.36 17.66
CA GLY A 87 -9.07 14.73 17.30
C GLY A 87 -7.93 14.83 16.27
N CYS A 88 -7.20 13.75 16.02
CA CYS A 88 -6.08 13.72 15.07
C CYS A 88 -6.45 13.17 13.68
N SER A 89 -5.61 13.46 12.68
CA SER A 89 -5.70 12.88 11.32
C SER A 89 -5.86 11.36 11.36
N SER A 90 -6.66 10.79 10.45
CA SER A 90 -6.78 9.34 10.34
C SER A 90 -5.42 8.70 10.05
N GLN A 91 -5.09 7.65 10.79
CA GLN A 91 -3.91 6.83 10.59
C GLN A 91 -4.29 5.56 9.84
N TYR A 92 -3.42 5.16 8.92
CA TYR A 92 -3.61 4.00 8.07
C TYR A 92 -2.36 3.14 8.10
N LEU A 93 -2.52 1.85 8.40
CA LEU A 93 -1.50 0.83 8.21
C LEU A 93 -1.54 0.38 6.74
N VAL A 94 -0.44 0.50 6.02
CA VAL A 94 -0.28 -0.02 4.66
C VAL A 94 0.14 -1.48 4.74
N ILE A 95 -0.71 -2.35 4.19
CA ILE A 95 -0.44 -3.79 4.16
C ILE A 95 0.33 -4.07 2.88
N ASN A 96 1.64 -4.31 3.01
CA ASN A 96 2.43 -4.81 1.90
C ASN A 96 2.01 -6.26 1.65
N HIS A 97 1.51 -6.54 0.44
CA HIS A 97 1.27 -7.91 0.00
C HIS A 97 2.62 -8.47 -0.47
N GLU A 98 3.52 -8.71 0.48
CA GLU A 98 4.72 -9.50 0.21
C GLU A 98 4.29 -10.95 -0.07
N PRO A 99 4.54 -11.50 -1.28
CA PRO A 99 4.18 -12.88 -1.57
C PRO A 99 5.05 -13.93 -0.85
N GLU A 100 6.12 -13.54 -0.13
CA GLU A 100 7.18 -14.49 0.31
C GLU A 100 7.40 -14.63 1.83
N LEU A 101 6.47 -14.24 2.70
CA LEU A 101 6.62 -14.52 4.16
C LEU A 101 5.40 -15.13 4.84
N ARG A 102 4.39 -15.58 4.08
CA ARG A 102 3.36 -16.50 4.60
C ARG A 102 3.71 -17.95 4.22
N GLY A 103 4.78 -18.45 4.84
CA GLY A 103 5.12 -19.86 5.01
C GLY A 103 4.85 -20.83 3.85
N GLU A 104 5.85 -21.03 2.99
CA GLU A 104 6.18 -22.39 2.57
C GLU A 104 7.20 -22.95 3.58
N PRO A 105 6.92 -24.06 4.27
CA PRO A 105 7.93 -24.78 5.04
C PRO A 105 8.86 -25.50 4.06
N ASP A 106 10.15 -25.18 4.10
CA ASP A 106 11.27 -25.98 3.57
C ASP A 106 11.02 -26.75 2.26
N ALA A 107 11.11 -26.08 1.12
CA ALA A 107 11.47 -26.74 -0.13
C ALA A 107 13.01 -26.87 -0.22
N GLU A 108 13.50 -27.94 0.44
CA GLU A 108 14.72 -28.73 0.23
C GLU A 108 15.92 -28.12 -0.57
N PRO A 109 17.17 -28.24 -0.07
CA PRO A 109 18.35 -27.71 -0.76
C PRO A 109 18.62 -28.49 -2.05
N THR A 110 18.43 -27.84 -3.21
CA THR A 110 18.99 -28.33 -4.47
C THR A 110 20.51 -28.19 -4.44
N THR A 111 21.15 -29.16 -3.79
CA THR A 111 22.57 -29.45 -3.99
C THR A 111 22.66 -30.11 -5.36
N ARG A 112 22.92 -29.31 -6.41
CA ARG A 112 23.32 -29.87 -7.70
C ARG A 112 24.64 -30.62 -7.50
N ARG A 113 24.55 -31.95 -7.39
CA ARG A 113 25.67 -32.87 -7.67
C ARG A 113 26.27 -32.48 -9.02
N ARG A 114 27.48 -31.93 -9.02
CA ARG A 114 28.36 -32.03 -10.19
C ARG A 114 29.04 -33.40 -10.11
N LYS A 115 28.87 -34.14 -11.19
CA LYS A 115 29.49 -35.44 -11.45
C LYS A 115 30.91 -35.22 -11.96
#